data_AF-A0A7S2GH10-F1
#
_entry.id   AF-A0A7S2GH10-F1
#
_cell.length_a   1.000
_cell.length_b   1.000
_cell.length_c   1.000
_cell.angle_alpha   90.00
_cell.angle_beta   90.00
_cell.angle_gamma   90.00
#
_symmetry.space_group_name_H-M   'P 1'
#
loop_
_entity.id
_entity.type
_entity.pdbx_description
1 polymer ?
#
loop_
_entity_poly.entity_id
_entity_poly.type
_entity_poly.pdbx_seq_one_letter_code
_entity_poly.pdbx_strand_id
1 'polypeptide(L)'
;HCAATACLHIDPEKTVVLKHYLGTKSGRYFESTYRPFEREACILHILQRFDWAPRLLCVEDNYLLMTFQGSPRCTQELPADYSQQVRSIVTDMQSMGVRQNDMLKSNDNDFLVDDGGRVSLVDFTWGSVNGS
;
A
#
# COMPACT_ATOMS: atom_id res chain seq x y z
N HIS A 1 -13.60 -2.39 -4.67
CA HIS A 1 -13.13 -1.32 -5.58
C HIS A 1 -12.15 -1.95 -6.57
N CYS A 2 -12.21 -1.64 -7.87
CA CYS A 2 -11.30 -2.26 -8.85
C CYS A 2 -10.58 -1.21 -9.69
N ALA A 3 -9.27 -1.40 -9.86
CA ALA A 3 -8.40 -0.65 -10.74
C ALA A 3 -7.94 -1.52 -11.92
N ALA A 4 -7.02 -1.01 -12.75
CA ALA A 4 -6.52 -1.71 -13.93
C ALA A 4 -5.73 -3.00 -13.58
N THR A 5 -5.03 -3.02 -12.45
CA THR A 5 -4.10 -4.08 -12.04
C THR A 5 -4.62 -4.95 -10.91
N ALA A 6 -5.52 -4.43 -10.07
CA ALA A 6 -6.04 -5.16 -8.90
C ALA A 6 -7.47 -4.74 -8.51
N CYS A 7 -8.18 -5.65 -7.86
CA CYS A 7 -9.42 -5.41 -7.13
C CYS A 7 -9.18 -5.49 -5.61
N LEU A 8 -9.72 -4.54 -4.87
CA LEU A 8 -9.75 -4.51 -3.42
C LEU A 8 -11.13 -4.96 -2.92
N HIS A 9 -11.12 -5.96 -2.04
CA HIS A 9 -12.27 -6.44 -1.29
C HIS A 9 -12.03 -6.17 0.19
N ILE A 10 -12.85 -5.28 0.76
CA ILE A 10 -12.77 -4.92 2.18
C ILE A 10 -13.86 -5.71 2.89
N ASP A 11 -13.55 -6.34 4.01
CA ASP A 11 -14.56 -7.04 4.80
C ASP A 11 -15.56 -6.06 5.43
N PRO A 12 -16.79 -6.49 5.76
CA PRO A 12 -17.81 -5.60 6.32
C PRO A 12 -17.39 -4.93 7.63
N GLU A 13 -16.55 -5.60 8.43
CA GLU A 13 -16.05 -5.10 9.71
C GLU A 13 -14.85 -4.16 9.56
N LYS A 14 -14.33 -4.00 8.33
CA LYS A 14 -13.15 -3.18 8.01
C LYS A 14 -11.94 -3.55 8.86
N THR A 15 -11.71 -4.85 9.02
CA THR A 15 -10.55 -5.42 9.71
C THR A 15 -9.46 -5.82 8.72
N VAL A 16 -9.85 -6.24 7.53
CA VAL A 16 -8.96 -6.80 6.51
C VAL A 16 -9.31 -6.33 5.10
N VAL A 17 -8.30 -6.37 4.24
CA VAL A 17 -8.41 -6.10 2.81
C VAL A 17 -7.77 -7.26 2.06
N LEU A 18 -8.53 -7.84 1.14
CA LEU A 18 -8.01 -8.75 0.13
C LEU A 18 -7.75 -7.94 -1.15
N LYS A 19 -6.48 -7.83 -1.54
CA LYS A 19 -6.05 -7.25 -2.82
C LYS A 19 -5.83 -8.40 -3.81
N HIS A 20 -6.71 -8.50 -4.80
CA HIS A 20 -6.68 -9.52 -5.85
C HIS A 20 -6.11 -8.93 -7.14
N TYR A 21 -4.97 -9.47 -7.62
CA TYR A 21 -4.29 -9.00 -8.82
C TYR A 21 -4.88 -9.64 -10.07
N LEU A 22 -5.13 -8.79 -11.08
CA LEU A 22 -5.87 -9.17 -12.28
C LEU A 22 -4.93 -9.62 -13.40
N GLY A 23 -5.02 -10.89 -13.81
CA GLY A 23 -4.31 -11.46 -14.96
C GLY A 23 -4.88 -11.09 -16.34
N THR A 24 -5.29 -9.83 -16.56
CA THR A 24 -5.83 -9.38 -17.87
C THR A 24 -4.77 -9.47 -18.98
N LYS A 25 -5.10 -9.32 -20.27
CA LYS A 25 -4.05 -9.37 -21.34
C LYS A 25 -3.00 -8.26 -21.18
N SER A 26 -3.43 -7.06 -20.79
CA SER A 26 -2.54 -5.96 -20.37
C SER A 26 -1.88 -6.25 -19.03
N GLY A 27 -2.63 -6.82 -18.08
CA GLY A 27 -2.14 -7.28 -16.78
C GLY A 27 -1.06 -8.35 -16.90
N ARG A 28 -1.09 -9.25 -17.89
CA ARG A 28 -0.09 -10.30 -18.11
C ARG A 28 1.24 -9.77 -18.61
N TYR A 29 1.22 -8.76 -19.50
CA TYR A 29 2.45 -8.07 -19.90
C TYR A 29 3.01 -7.24 -18.76
N PHE A 30 2.12 -6.56 -18.02
CA PHE A 30 2.51 -5.74 -16.89
C PHE A 30 3.07 -6.59 -15.73
N GLU A 31 2.45 -7.73 -15.45
CA GLU A 31 2.91 -8.73 -14.49
C GLU A 31 4.24 -9.34 -14.91
N SER A 32 4.38 -9.80 -16.17
CA SER A 32 5.62 -10.41 -16.64
C SER A 32 6.80 -9.42 -16.70
N THR A 33 6.53 -8.13 -16.85
CA THR A 33 7.57 -7.09 -16.99
C THR A 33 7.91 -6.43 -15.65
N TYR A 34 6.90 -6.12 -14.83
CA TYR A 34 7.06 -5.29 -13.64
C TYR A 34 6.76 -6.01 -12.32
N ARG A 35 6.14 -7.20 -12.36
CA ARG A 35 5.89 -8.06 -11.20
C ARG A 35 5.35 -7.30 -9.96
N PRO A 36 4.26 -6.51 -10.13
CA PRO A 36 3.74 -5.63 -9.10
C PRO A 36 3.28 -6.41 -7.86
N PHE A 37 2.75 -7.63 -8.04
CA PHE A 37 2.34 -8.49 -6.94
C PHE A 37 3.54 -8.89 -6.08
N GLU A 38 4.58 -9.49 -6.66
CA GLU A 38 5.73 -9.96 -5.88
C GLU A 38 6.52 -8.80 -5.28
N ARG A 39 6.58 -7.67 -5.99
CA ARG A 39 7.19 -6.45 -5.47
C ARG A 39 6.46 -5.94 -4.23
N GLU A 40 5.15 -5.81 -4.29
CA GLU A 40 4.36 -5.33 -3.14
C GLU A 40 4.43 -6.32 -1.98
N ALA A 41 4.33 -7.63 -2.23
CA ALA A 41 4.49 -8.65 -1.20
C ALA A 41 5.87 -8.57 -0.52
N CYS A 42 6.94 -8.42 -1.32
CA CYS A 42 8.31 -8.30 -0.83
C CYS A 42 8.50 -7.04 0.04
N ILE A 43 8.04 -5.88 -0.44
CA ILE A 43 8.16 -4.63 0.30
C ILE A 43 7.33 -4.66 1.59
N LEU A 44 6.08 -5.14 1.51
CA LEU A 44 5.25 -5.31 2.71
C LEU A 44 5.93 -6.22 3.73
N HIS A 45 6.57 -7.32 3.30
CA HIS A 45 7.31 -8.21 4.19
C HIS A 45 8.45 -7.47 4.93
N ILE A 46 9.20 -6.61 4.25
CA ILE A 46 10.27 -5.79 4.84
C ILE A 46 9.70 -4.81 5.88
N LEU A 47 8.56 -4.20 5.58
CA LEU A 47 7.95 -3.15 6.39
C LEU A 47 7.12 -3.68 7.57
N GLN A 48 7.00 -4.99 7.76
CA GLN A 48 6.23 -5.62 8.85
C GLN A 48 6.73 -5.30 10.28
N ARG A 49 7.74 -4.45 10.46
CA ARG A 49 8.09 -3.93 11.80
C ARG A 49 7.36 -2.64 12.17
N PHE A 50 6.79 -1.95 11.20
CA PHE A 50 6.15 -0.65 11.42
C PHE A 50 4.63 -0.79 11.51
N ASP A 51 4.02 -0.11 12.48
CA ASP A 51 2.58 -0.18 12.72
C ASP A 51 1.74 0.59 11.69
N TRP A 52 2.35 1.51 10.94
CA TRP A 52 1.70 2.23 9.84
C TRP A 52 1.60 1.38 8.56
N ALA A 53 2.37 0.30 8.45
CA ALA A 53 2.31 -0.57 7.28
C ALA A 53 1.15 -1.58 7.43
N PRO A 54 0.44 -1.94 6.35
CA PRO A 54 -0.49 -3.06 6.36
C PRO A 54 0.18 -4.33 6.87
N ARG A 55 -0.42 -4.98 7.88
CA ARG A 55 0.03 -6.30 8.31
C ARG A 55 -0.30 -7.31 7.25
N LEU A 56 0.71 -8.04 6.78
CA LEU A 56 0.57 -9.06 5.76
C LEU A 56 0.12 -10.35 6.42
N LEU A 57 -1.14 -10.73 6.21
CA LEU A 57 -1.76 -11.89 6.85
C LEU A 57 -1.60 -13.15 6.00
N CYS A 58 -1.70 -12.99 4.67
CA CYS A 58 -1.52 -14.09 3.73
C CYS A 58 -1.00 -13.58 2.37
N VAL A 59 -0.17 -14.39 1.71
CA VAL A 59 0.33 -14.20 0.35
C VAL A 59 0.11 -15.49 -0.42
N GLU A 60 -0.60 -15.39 -1.54
CA GLU A 60 -0.96 -16.52 -2.40
C GLU A 60 -0.84 -16.08 -3.87
N ASP A 61 -0.94 -17.02 -4.81
CA ASP A 61 -0.56 -16.83 -6.23
C ASP A 61 -0.94 -15.49 -6.89
N ASN A 62 -2.10 -14.92 -6.56
CA ASN A 62 -2.54 -13.63 -7.09
C ASN A 62 -3.30 -12.78 -6.06
N TYR A 63 -3.15 -13.04 -4.77
CA TYR A 63 -3.81 -12.23 -3.75
C TYR A 63 -2.96 -11.98 -2.53
N LEU A 64 -3.14 -10.78 -1.96
CA LEU A 64 -2.60 -10.38 -0.68
C LEU A 64 -3.76 -10.15 0.28
N LEU A 65 -3.75 -10.85 1.41
CA LEU A 65 -4.64 -10.52 2.52
C LEU A 65 -3.84 -9.69 3.52
N MET A 66 -4.36 -8.51 3.85
CA MET A 66 -3.70 -7.57 4.76
C MET A 66 -4.69 -6.91 5.71
N THR A 67 -4.21 -6.33 6.81
CA THR A 67 -5.08 -5.52 7.69
C THR A 67 -5.58 -4.27 6.98
N PHE A 68 -6.82 -3.89 7.27
CA PHE A 68 -7.36 -2.58 6.89
C PHE A 68 -6.64 -1.45 7.65
N GLN A 69 -6.34 -0.35 6.94
CA GLN A 69 -5.52 0.76 7.43
C GLN A 69 -6.26 2.10 7.46
N GLY A 70 -7.59 2.08 7.32
CA GLY A 70 -8.41 3.28 7.25
C GLY A 70 -8.89 3.61 5.84
N SER A 71 -9.29 4.87 5.66
CA SER A 71 -9.87 5.35 4.40
C SER A 71 -9.15 6.61 3.92
N PRO A 72 -9.23 6.95 2.63
CA PRO A 72 -8.84 8.26 2.14
C PRO A 72 -9.65 9.35 2.88
N ARG A 73 -9.01 10.49 3.13
CA ARG A 73 -9.63 11.64 3.82
C ARG A 73 -9.44 12.91 3.00
N CYS A 74 -10.41 13.80 3.07
CA CYS A 74 -10.28 15.15 2.51
C CYS A 74 -9.27 15.97 3.34
N THR A 75 -8.66 16.99 2.73
CA THR A 75 -7.63 17.82 3.39
C THR A 75 -8.08 18.39 4.75
N GLN A 76 -9.37 18.74 4.90
CA GLN A 76 -9.93 19.28 6.14
C GLN A 76 -10.10 18.24 7.25
N GLU A 77 -10.05 16.95 6.91
CA GLU A 77 -10.23 15.81 7.82
C GLU A 77 -8.89 15.18 8.22
N LEU A 78 -7.77 15.66 7.66
CA LEU A 78 -6.45 15.16 7.99
C LEU A 78 -6.08 15.53 9.44
N PRO A 79 -5.36 14.66 10.16
CA PRO A 79 -4.90 14.96 11.51
C PRO A 79 -3.90 16.12 11.48
N ALA A 80 -3.85 16.91 12.55
CA ALA A 80 -3.01 18.11 12.62
C ALA A 80 -1.50 17.81 12.42
N ASP A 81 -1.07 16.59 12.77
CA ASP A 81 0.31 16.12 12.63
C ASP A 81 0.54 15.27 11.37
N TYR A 82 -0.38 15.26 10.40
CA TYR A 82 -0.31 14.47 9.16
C TYR A 82 1.06 14.55 8.47
N SER A 83 1.56 15.77 8.24
CA SER A 83 2.85 16.00 7.58
C SER A 83 4.05 15.48 8.39
N GLN A 84 3.92 15.36 9.71
CA GLN A 84 4.94 14.74 10.56
C GLN A 84 4.87 13.21 10.44
N GLN A 85 3.68 12.62 10.48
CA GLN A 85 3.50 11.18 10.32
C GLN A 85 4.01 10.71 8.94
N VAL A 86 3.66 11.41 7.85
CA VAL A 86 4.17 11.11 6.50
C VAL A 86 5.70 11.17 6.43
N ARG A 87 6.33 12.18 7.06
CA ARG A 87 7.80 12.25 7.11
C ARG A 87 8.41 11.07 7.87
N SER A 88 7.79 10.66 8.98
CA SER A 88 8.21 9.47 9.73
C SER A 88 8.13 8.22 8.87
N ILE A 89 7.02 8.01 8.16
CA ILE A 89 6.82 6.88 7.25
C ILE A 89 7.93 6.85 6.17
N VAL A 90 8.24 7.98 5.56
CA VAL A 90 9.31 8.08 4.56
C VAL A 90 10.68 7.76 5.16
N THR A 91 10.99 8.28 6.35
CA THR A 91 12.23 7.96 7.06
C THR A 91 12.34 6.47 7.41
N ASP A 92 11.24 5.86 7.88
CA ASP A 92 11.17 4.43 8.18
C ASP A 92 11.44 3.58 6.94
N MET A 93 10.80 3.89 5.81
CA MET A 93 11.06 3.21 4.53
C MET A 93 12.53 3.33 4.12
N GLN A 94 13.08 4.55 4.17
CA GLN A 94 14.48 4.79 3.82
C GLN A 94 15.45 3.99 4.71
N SER A 95 15.14 3.86 6.01
CA SER A 95 15.96 3.07 6.95
C SER A 95 16.01 1.58 6.59
N MET A 96 15.00 1.10 5.86
CA MET A 96 14.92 -0.27 5.35
C MET A 96 15.39 -0.40 3.89
N GLY A 97 15.94 0.67 3.30
CA GLY A 97 16.35 0.70 1.90
C GLY A 97 15.16 0.72 0.92
N VAL A 98 13.95 0.97 1.40
CA VAL A 98 12.73 1.03 0.58
C VAL A 98 12.50 2.45 0.08
N ARG A 99 12.14 2.58 -1.19
CA ARG A 99 11.67 3.84 -1.81
C ARG A 99 10.31 3.59 -2.46
N GLN A 100 9.38 4.53 -2.32
CA GLN A 100 8.11 4.51 -3.05
C GLN A 100 8.12 5.61 -4.12
N ASN A 101 7.85 5.25 -5.37
CA ASN A 101 7.99 6.16 -6.50
C ASN A 101 6.66 6.80 -6.95
N ASP A 102 5.53 6.37 -6.39
CA ASP A 102 4.19 6.77 -6.83
C ASP A 102 3.31 7.34 -5.70
N MET A 103 3.92 7.91 -4.65
CA MET A 103 3.18 8.41 -3.47
C MET A 103 2.23 9.58 -3.77
N LEU A 104 2.50 10.36 -4.83
CA LEU A 104 1.73 11.56 -5.18
C LEU A 104 1.20 11.42 -6.60
N LYS A 105 -0.13 11.30 -6.72
CA LYS A 105 -0.85 11.22 -7.98
C LYS A 105 -1.63 12.52 -8.17
N SER A 106 -1.95 12.87 -9.41
CA SER A 106 -2.52 14.18 -9.77
C SER A 106 -3.81 14.53 -9.00
N ASN A 107 -4.59 13.51 -8.59
CA ASN A 107 -5.87 13.67 -7.90
C ASN A 107 -6.02 12.74 -6.67
N ASP A 108 -4.95 12.06 -6.26
CA ASP A 108 -5.02 11.02 -5.21
C ASP A 108 -3.66 10.81 -4.54
N ASN A 109 -3.64 10.07 -3.45
CA ASN A 109 -2.42 9.61 -2.80
C ASN A 109 -2.64 8.25 -2.16
N ASP A 110 -1.53 7.55 -1.87
CA ASP A 110 -1.59 6.21 -1.29
C ASP A 110 -1.61 6.24 0.25
N PHE A 111 -2.00 7.36 0.87
CA PHE A 111 -2.15 7.46 2.32
C PHE A 111 -3.60 7.27 2.74
N LEU A 112 -3.77 6.45 3.77
CA LEU A 112 -5.05 6.22 4.44
C LEU A 112 -4.95 6.73 5.87
N VAL A 113 -6.09 7.14 6.43
CA VAL A 113 -6.18 7.59 7.82
C VAL A 113 -7.26 6.80 8.53
N ASP A 114 -6.89 6.16 9.63
CA ASP A 114 -7.85 5.45 10.50
C ASP A 114 -8.62 6.43 11.41
N ASP A 115 -9.63 5.92 12.12
CA ASP A 115 -10.46 6.76 12.99
C ASP A 115 -9.71 7.29 14.22
N GLY A 116 -8.52 6.74 14.52
CA GLY A 116 -7.61 7.22 15.56
C GLY A 116 -6.67 8.34 15.07
N GLY A 117 -6.71 8.69 13.79
CA GLY A 117 -5.84 9.70 13.18
C GLY A 117 -4.45 9.19 12.82
N ARG A 118 -4.21 7.88 12.82
CA ARG A 118 -2.94 7.32 12.32
C ARG A 118 -2.95 7.33 10.81
N VAL A 119 -1.83 7.80 10.24
CA VAL A 119 -1.56 7.78 8.81
C VAL A 119 -0.82 6.51 8.45
N SER A 120 -1.25 5.86 7.37
CA SER A 120 -0.66 4.63 6.83
C SER A 120 -0.43 4.78 5.34
N LEU A 121 0.69 4.25 4.83
CA LEU A 121 0.98 4.19 3.39
C LEU A 121 0.61 2.80 2.86
N VAL A 122 -0.08 2.77 1.72
CA VAL A 122 -0.48 1.55 1.02
C VAL A 122 0.08 1.51 -0.41
N ASP A 123 -0.28 0.46 -1.15
CA ASP A 123 0.04 0.26 -2.58
C ASP A 123 1.54 0.34 -2.93
N PHE A 124 2.29 -0.72 -2.61
CA PHE A 124 3.73 -0.77 -2.86
C PHE A 124 4.13 -1.30 -4.26
N THR A 125 3.19 -1.31 -5.21
CA THR A 125 3.44 -1.84 -6.58
C THR A 125 4.51 -1.08 -7.37
N TRP A 126 4.87 0.13 -6.96
CA TRP A 126 5.92 0.95 -7.60
C TRP A 126 7.11 1.26 -6.66
N GLY A 127 7.25 0.49 -5.59
CA GLY A 127 8.38 0.63 -4.69
C GLY A 127 9.64 -0.08 -5.21
N SER A 128 10.79 0.35 -4.72
CA SER A 128 12.09 -0.30 -4.96
C SER A 128 12.83 -0.54 -3.66
N VAL A 129 13.72 -1.54 -3.69
CA VAL A 129 14.60 -1.89 -2.57
C VAL A 129 16.04 -1.68 -3.01
N ASN A 130 16.78 -0.82 -2.32
CA ASN A 130 18.18 -0.51 -2.60
C ASN A 130 18.46 -0.08 -4.06
N GLY A 131 17.50 0.58 -4.71
CA GLY A 131 17.66 1.12 -6.06
C GLY A 131 17.40 0.16 -7.22
N SER A 132 16.81 -1.02 -6.95
CA SER A 132 16.34 -1.99 -7.94
C SER A 132 15.22 -1.47 -8.85
#